data_AF-A0A9P1D005-F1
#
_entry.id   AF-A0A9P1D005-F1
#
_cell.length_a   1.000
_cell.length_b   1.000
_cell.length_c   1.000
_cell.angle_alpha   90.00
_cell.angle_beta   90.00
_cell.angle_gamma   90.00
#
_symmetry.space_group_name_H-M   'P 1'
#
loop_
_entity.id
_entity.type
_entity.pdbx_description
1 polymer ?
#
loop_
_entity_poly.entity_id
_entity_poly.type
_entity_poly.pdbx_seq_one_letter_code
_entity_poly.pdbx_strand_id
1 'polypeptide(L)'
;MDVNFTLLTRVWCVAELVEADHLHISQVVKIHSGASRDVCLGRLASSDVRQAEASFPADKELVLGKIEDVEAFNKRLQDLMLHRLDSFLGKHSATASTLCDEILGAAMTVAM
;
A
#
# COMPACT_ATOMS: atom_id res chain seq x y z
N MET A 1 -11.73 -7.66 0.19
CA MET A 1 -10.67 -6.64 0.29
C MET A 1 -9.69 -7.10 1.35
N ASP A 2 -8.38 -7.05 1.09
CA ASP A 2 -7.37 -7.43 2.09
C ASP A 2 -7.20 -6.28 3.10
N VAL A 3 -7.73 -6.48 4.31
CA VAL A 3 -7.68 -5.49 5.40
C VAL A 3 -6.47 -5.68 6.31
N ASN A 4 -5.80 -6.82 6.19
CA ASN A 4 -4.66 -7.22 7.02
C ASN A 4 -3.34 -7.10 6.27
N PHE A 5 -3.37 -6.78 4.97
CA PHE A 5 -2.20 -6.64 4.10
C PHE A 5 -1.33 -7.90 4.09
N THR A 6 -1.97 -9.07 4.09
CA THR A 6 -1.28 -10.36 3.97
C THR A 6 -0.64 -10.54 2.60
N LEU A 7 -1.11 -9.84 1.57
CA LEU A 7 -0.44 -9.85 0.26
C LEU A 7 1.00 -9.31 0.32
N LEU A 8 1.32 -8.44 1.29
CA LEU A 8 2.68 -7.95 1.50
C LEU A 8 3.62 -9.01 2.09
N THR A 9 3.10 -10.15 2.54
CA THR A 9 3.91 -11.28 3.00
C THR A 9 4.04 -12.37 1.95
N ARG A 10 3.52 -12.17 0.73
CA ARG A 10 3.53 -13.18 -0.34
C ARG A 10 4.57 -12.80 -1.39
N VAL A 11 5.54 -13.69 -1.63
CA VAL A 11 6.73 -13.39 -2.43
C VAL A 11 6.40 -12.99 -3.87
N TRP A 12 5.46 -13.68 -4.52
CA TRP A 12 4.98 -13.31 -5.86
C TRP A 12 4.30 -11.95 -5.86
N CYS A 13 3.42 -11.70 -4.89
CA CYS A 13 2.67 -10.45 -4.85
C CYS A 13 3.60 -9.25 -4.70
N VAL A 14 4.60 -9.32 -3.81
CA VAL A 14 5.54 -8.20 -3.64
C VAL A 14 6.46 -8.02 -4.85
N ALA A 15 6.87 -9.10 -5.52
CA ALA A 15 7.62 -9.04 -6.77
C ALA A 15 6.80 -8.41 -7.90
N GLU A 16 5.54 -8.79 -8.03
CA GLU A 16 4.63 -8.25 -9.04
C GLU A 16 4.32 -6.77 -8.81
N LEU A 17 4.21 -6.31 -7.55
CA LEU A 17 4.02 -4.87 -7.27
C LEU A 17 5.19 -4.02 -7.82
N VAL A 18 6.41 -4.48 -7.59
CA VAL A 18 7.63 -3.80 -8.06
C VAL A 18 7.75 -3.88 -9.58
N GLU A 19 7.52 -5.06 -10.16
CA GLU A 19 7.56 -5.25 -11.61
C GLU A 19 6.49 -4.43 -12.33
N ALA A 20 5.28 -4.38 -11.80
CA ALA A 20 4.20 -3.57 -12.35
C ALA A 20 4.56 -2.07 -12.35
N ASP A 21 5.27 -1.57 -11.33
CA ASP A 21 5.75 -0.18 -11.31
C ASP A 21 6.84 0.06 -12.36
N HIS A 22 7.76 -0.91 -12.53
CA HIS A 22 8.78 -0.88 -13.58
C HIS A 22 8.18 -0.85 -14.99
N LEU A 23 7.09 -1.58 -15.19
CA LEU A 23 6.32 -1.62 -16.45
C LEU A 23 5.31 -0.47 -16.59
N HIS A 24 5.31 0.51 -15.67
CA HIS A 24 4.38 1.64 -15.64
C HIS A 24 2.90 1.26 -15.59
N ILE A 25 2.58 0.10 -15.02
CA ILE A 25 1.20 -0.32 -14.75
C ILE A 25 0.71 0.45 -13.51
N SER A 26 -0.39 1.18 -13.66
CA SER A 26 -0.96 1.98 -12.59
C SER A 26 -1.48 1.11 -11.44
N GLN A 27 -0.99 1.39 -10.22
CA GLN A 27 -1.35 0.68 -9.00
C GLN A 27 -1.95 1.65 -7.98
N VAL A 28 -3.04 1.25 -7.31
CA VAL A 28 -3.71 2.06 -6.30
C VAL A 28 -3.87 1.26 -5.01
N VAL A 29 -3.33 1.79 -3.92
CA VAL A 29 -3.56 1.26 -2.57
C VAL A 29 -4.89 1.80 -2.05
N LYS A 30 -5.74 0.93 -1.52
CA LYS A 30 -7.00 1.30 -0.87
C LYS A 30 -6.95 0.88 0.59
N ILE A 31 -7.30 1.80 1.48
CA ILE A 31 -7.32 1.57 2.92
C ILE A 31 -8.77 1.51 3.39
N HIS A 32 -9.13 0.43 4.06
CA HIS A 32 -10.49 0.23 4.55
C HIS A 32 -10.82 1.09 5.79
N SER A 33 -9.86 1.23 6.71
CA SER A 33 -10.03 1.98 7.97
C SER A 33 -8.70 2.47 8.51
N GLY A 34 -8.74 3.36 9.52
CA GLY A 34 -7.52 3.78 10.25
C GLY A 34 -6.77 2.61 10.88
N ALA A 35 -7.47 1.63 11.47
CA ALA A 35 -6.83 0.44 12.01
C ALA A 35 -6.11 -0.39 10.93
N SER A 36 -6.74 -0.59 9.76
CA SER A 36 -6.10 -1.26 8.63
C SER A 36 -4.90 -0.49 8.07
N ARG A 37 -4.92 0.86 8.13
CA ARG A 37 -3.77 1.71 7.77
C ARG A 37 -2.57 1.41 8.66
N ASP A 38 -2.76 1.34 9.97
CA ASP A 38 -1.67 1.16 10.92
C ASP A 38 -1.05 -0.25 10.77
N VAL A 39 -1.88 -1.26 10.49
CA VAL A 39 -1.42 -2.61 10.11
C VAL A 39 -0.61 -2.58 8.82
N CYS A 40 -1.08 -1.87 7.79
CA CYS A 40 -0.36 -1.70 6.52
C CYS A 40 1.03 -1.11 6.74
N LEU A 41 1.11 0.01 7.48
CA LEU A 41 2.34 0.71 7.78
C LEU A 41 3.33 -0.18 8.54
N GLY A 42 2.87 -0.92 9.56
CA GLY A 42 3.71 -1.85 10.30
C GLY A 42 4.30 -2.97 9.43
N ARG A 43 3.48 -3.55 8.54
CA ARG A 43 3.94 -4.58 7.59
C ARG A 43 4.90 -4.01 6.53
N LEU A 44 4.66 -2.81 6.02
CA LEU A 44 5.55 -2.15 5.06
C LEU A 44 6.91 -1.82 5.69
N ALA A 45 6.91 -1.25 6.89
CA ALA A 45 8.14 -0.90 7.60
C ALA A 45 9.03 -2.13 7.89
N SER A 46 8.41 -3.30 8.03
CA SER A 46 9.10 -4.57 8.29
C SER A 46 9.20 -5.48 7.07
N SER A 47 8.79 -5.02 5.88
CA SER A 47 8.73 -5.87 4.70
C SER A 47 10.13 -6.20 4.19
N ASP A 48 10.42 -7.49 4.07
CA ASP A 48 11.63 -8.00 3.44
C ASP A 48 11.23 -9.19 2.56
N VAL A 49 11.53 -9.12 1.25
CA VAL A 49 11.22 -10.16 0.28
C VAL A 49 11.84 -11.52 0.66
N ARG A 50 12.95 -11.53 1.39
CA ARG A 50 13.57 -12.76 1.92
C ARG A 50 12.71 -13.44 2.99
N GLN A 51 11.88 -12.68 3.70
CA GLN A 51 10.96 -13.20 4.71
C GLN A 51 9.56 -13.48 4.15
N ALA A 52 9.30 -13.10 2.89
CA ALA A 52 8.04 -13.40 2.23
C ALA A 52 7.83 -14.92 2.04
N GLU A 53 6.57 -15.30 1.97
CA GLU A 53 6.08 -16.66 1.90
C GLU A 53 5.67 -17.03 0.48
N ALA A 54 5.82 -18.31 0.14
CA ALA A 54 5.25 -18.93 -1.04
C ALA A 54 4.49 -20.19 -0.62
N SER A 55 3.47 -20.58 -1.39
CA SER A 55 2.81 -21.88 -1.17
C SER A 55 3.74 -23.04 -1.56
N PHE A 56 4.60 -22.83 -2.54
CA PHE A 56 5.62 -23.77 -2.97
C PHE A 56 7.01 -23.14 -2.75
N PRO A 57 7.92 -23.75 -1.97
CA PRO A 57 9.24 -23.17 -1.68
C PRO A 57 10.05 -22.80 -2.93
N ALA A 58 9.95 -23.61 -4.00
CA ALA A 58 10.63 -23.36 -5.27
C ALA A 58 10.26 -21.99 -5.90
N ASP A 59 9.05 -21.49 -5.66
CA ASP A 59 8.64 -20.18 -6.16
C ASP A 59 9.42 -19.05 -5.48
N LYS A 60 9.67 -19.18 -4.17
CA LYS A 60 10.46 -18.19 -3.42
C LYS A 60 11.89 -18.16 -3.93
N GLU A 61 12.48 -19.33 -4.16
CA GLU A 61 13.82 -19.45 -4.75
C GLU A 61 13.86 -18.83 -6.16
N LEU A 62 12.85 -19.11 -6.98
CA LEU A 62 12.74 -18.56 -8.33
C LEU A 62 12.64 -17.03 -8.32
N VAL A 63 11.81 -16.45 -7.45
CA VAL A 63 11.67 -14.99 -7.36
C VAL A 63 12.94 -14.36 -6.83
N LEU A 64 13.51 -14.89 -5.72
CA LEU A 64 14.73 -14.36 -5.14
C LEU A 64 15.91 -14.45 -6.12
N GLY A 65 16.00 -15.51 -6.92
CA GLY A 65 17.03 -15.67 -7.95
C GLY A 65 16.93 -14.68 -9.11
N LYS A 66 15.79 -14.00 -9.28
CA LYS A 66 15.60 -12.93 -10.29
C LYS A 66 15.93 -11.54 -9.76
N ILE A 67 16.08 -11.38 -8.44
CA ILE A 67 16.37 -10.10 -7.82
C ILE A 67 17.89 -9.95 -7.70
N GLU A 68 18.46 -9.01 -8.46
CA GLU A 68 19.90 -8.75 -8.47
C GLU A 68 20.37 -8.11 -7.15
N ASP A 69 19.64 -7.09 -6.68
CA ASP A 69 19.91 -6.40 -5.42
C ASP A 69 18.65 -6.43 -4.53
N VAL A 70 18.70 -7.28 -3.53
CA VAL A 70 17.59 -7.50 -2.58
C VAL A 70 17.33 -6.28 -1.71
N GLU A 71 18.36 -5.53 -1.33
CA GLU A 71 18.19 -4.34 -0.48
C GLU A 71 17.56 -3.20 -1.29
N ALA A 72 18.01 -3.00 -2.53
CA ALA A 72 17.40 -2.04 -3.44
C ALA A 72 15.95 -2.41 -3.78
N PHE A 73 15.66 -3.71 -3.94
CA PHE A 73 14.29 -4.21 -4.15
C PHE A 73 13.39 -3.87 -2.96
N ASN A 74 13.82 -4.19 -1.73
CA ASN A 74 13.04 -3.93 -0.52
C ASN A 74 12.78 -2.44 -0.33
N LYS A 75 13.81 -1.60 -0.53
CA LYS A 75 13.65 -0.14 -0.49
C LYS A 75 12.63 0.35 -1.52
N ARG A 76 12.71 -0.14 -2.76
CA ARG A 76 11.78 0.23 -3.83
C ARG A 76 10.35 -0.16 -3.52
N LEU A 77 10.13 -1.37 -3.01
CA LEU A 77 8.79 -1.82 -2.57
C LEU A 77 8.21 -0.90 -1.50
N GLN A 78 9.01 -0.57 -0.48
CA GLN A 78 8.60 0.32 0.60
C GLN A 78 8.27 1.73 0.09
N ASP A 79 9.17 2.33 -0.69
CA ASP A 79 8.99 3.67 -1.25
C ASP A 79 7.75 3.74 -2.15
N LEU A 80 7.57 2.73 -3.02
CA LEU A 80 6.38 2.61 -3.88
C LEU A 80 5.10 2.61 -3.06
N MET A 81 5.00 1.70 -2.09
CA MET A 81 3.77 1.52 -1.32
C MET A 81 3.48 2.70 -0.40
N LEU A 82 4.50 3.32 0.19
CA LEU A 82 4.36 4.53 1.00
C LEU A 82 3.86 5.71 0.15
N HIS A 83 4.43 5.95 -1.05
CA HIS A 83 3.95 7.00 -1.94
C HIS A 83 2.50 6.78 -2.38
N ARG A 84 2.10 5.53 -2.66
CA ARG A 84 0.71 5.21 -3.04
C ARG A 84 -0.25 5.39 -1.86
N LEU A 85 0.17 5.02 -0.66
CA LEU A 85 -0.60 5.23 0.57
C LEU A 85 -0.79 6.72 0.87
N ASP A 86 0.27 7.52 0.79
CA ASP A 86 0.21 8.96 0.99
C ASP A 86 -0.72 9.63 -0.04
N SER A 87 -0.60 9.25 -1.33
CA SER A 87 -1.52 9.73 -2.37
C SER A 87 -2.98 9.38 -2.08
N PHE A 88 -3.25 8.18 -1.56
CA PHE A 88 -4.60 7.79 -1.16
C PHE A 88 -5.12 8.64 0.01
N LEU A 89 -4.31 8.84 1.05
CA LEU A 89 -4.68 9.61 2.23
C LEU A 89 -4.87 11.10 1.91
N GLY A 90 -4.00 11.69 1.09
CA GLY A 90 -4.11 13.08 0.64
C GLY A 90 -5.41 13.34 -0.12
N LYS A 91 -5.80 12.43 -1.02
CA LYS A 91 -7.09 12.52 -1.74
C LYS A 91 -8.28 12.50 -0.79
N HIS A 92 -8.29 11.63 0.21
CA HIS A 92 -9.43 11.48 1.11
C HIS A 92 -9.46 12.55 2.21
N SER A 93 -8.30 13.05 2.65
CA SER A 93 -8.22 14.20 3.56
C SER A 93 -8.85 15.44 2.91
N ALA A 94 -8.53 15.69 1.63
CA ALA A 94 -9.14 16.77 0.86
C ALA A 94 -10.66 16.60 0.78
N THR A 95 -11.16 15.42 0.42
CA THR A 95 -12.60 15.14 0.35
C THR A 95 -13.30 15.30 1.70
N ALA A 96 -12.69 14.83 2.79
CA ALA A 96 -13.26 14.95 4.13
C ALA A 96 -13.34 16.42 4.58
N SER A 97 -12.32 17.23 4.27
CA SER A 97 -12.34 18.67 4.51
C SER A 97 -13.50 19.33 3.77
N THR A 98 -13.66 19.05 2.47
CA THR A 98 -14.75 19.61 1.66
C THR A 98 -16.13 19.22 2.20
N LEU A 99 -16.31 17.96 2.61
CA LEU A 99 -17.56 17.51 3.20
C LEU A 99 -17.88 18.20 4.54
N CYS A 100 -16.87 18.38 5.40
CA CYS A 100 -17.02 19.11 6.65
C CYS A 100 -17.40 20.58 6.40
N ASP A 101 -16.77 21.22 5.42
CA ASP A 101 -17.08 22.61 5.04
C ASP A 101 -18.53 22.74 4.50
N GLU A 102 -18.98 21.78 3.68
CA GLU A 102 -20.36 21.72 3.17
C GLU A 102 -21.38 21.50 4.29
N ILE A 103 -21.11 20.58 5.23
CA ILE A 103 -21.99 20.32 6.37
C ILE A 103 -22.06 21.55 7.29
N LEU A 104 -20.91 22.18 7.57
CA LEU A 104 -20.86 23.37 8.40
C LEU A 104 -21.62 24.53 7.74
N GLY A 105 -21.45 24.74 6.44
CA GLY A 105 -22.20 25.73 5.66
C GLY A 105 -23.71 25.46 5.64
N ALA A 106 -24.12 24.21 5.45
CA ALA A 106 -25.52 23.82 5.48
C ALA A 106 -26.14 24.02 6.89
N ALA A 107 -25.43 23.63 7.95
CA ALA A 107 -25.87 23.82 9.32
C ALA A 107 -26.02 25.31 9.70
N MET A 108 -25.11 26.17 9.22
CA MET A 108 -25.20 27.62 9.41
C MET A 108 -26.36 28.26 8.64
N THR A 109 -26.71 27.73 7.46
CA THR A 109 -27.83 28.23 6.65
C THR A 109 -29.19 27.85 7.23
N VAL A 110 -29.30 26.72 7.93
CA VAL A 110 -30.53 26.28 8.60
C VAL A 110 -30.75 26.99 9.96
N ALA A 111 -29.71 27.60 10.53
CA ALA A 111 -29.75 28.29 11.81
C ALA A 111 -30.07 29.81 11.71
N MET A 112 -30.31 30.34 10.50
CA MET A 112 -30.75 31.72 10.22
C MET A 112 -32.21 31.74 9.79
#